data_AF-A0A914VE18-F1
#
_entry.id   AF-A0A914VE18-F1
#
_cell.length_a   1.000
_cell.length_b   1.000
_cell.length_c   1.000
_cell.angle_alpha   90.00
_cell.angle_beta   90.00
_cell.angle_gamma   90.00
#
_symmetry.space_group_name_H-M   'P 1'
#
loop_
_entity.id
_entity.type
_entity.pdbx_description
1 polymer ?
#
loop_
_entity_poly.entity_id
_entity_poly.type
_entity_poly.pdbx_seq_one_letter_code
_entity_poly.pdbx_strand_id
1 'polypeptide(L)'
;MDTIGTSENSTASTVPASSSALNGPSSVTMGDLDRQIEVLMRCECISEQEVKALCAKAREILVQEGNVQVVDSPVTICGDIHGQFYDLMELFRVGGEVPDTNYLFLGDFVD
;
A
#
# COMPACT_ATOMS: atom_id res chain seq x y z
N MET A 1 -39.68 -26.73 51.51
CA MET A 1 -39.44 -25.69 50.50
C MET A 1 -37.95 -25.40 50.55
N ASP A 2 -37.07 -26.33 50.15
CA ASP A 2 -36.78 -26.72 48.75
C ASP A 2 -36.37 -25.44 47.99
N THR A 3 -35.13 -25.24 47.53
CA THR A 3 -34.41 -26.11 46.58
C THR A 3 -32.90 -25.84 46.59
N ILE A 4 -32.15 -26.89 46.25
CA ILE A 4 -30.71 -27.03 45.96
C ILE A 4 -30.30 -26.30 44.67
N GLY A 5 -29.05 -25.83 44.56
CA GLY A 5 -28.43 -25.44 43.28
C GLY A 5 -26.91 -25.21 43.33
N THR A 6 -26.14 -26.29 43.15
CA THR A 6 -24.88 -26.45 42.38
C THR A 6 -23.96 -25.22 42.21
N SER A 7 -22.76 -25.15 42.81
CA SER A 7 -21.49 -25.77 42.41
C SER A 7 -21.07 -25.54 40.96
N GLU A 8 -20.15 -24.60 40.68
CA GLU A 8 -19.13 -24.73 39.63
C GLU A 8 -17.81 -24.03 40.03
N ASN A 9 -16.78 -24.87 40.07
CA ASN A 9 -15.36 -24.62 40.26
C ASN A 9 -14.78 -23.80 39.09
N SER A 10 -13.69 -23.06 39.32
CA SER A 10 -12.43 -23.19 38.54
C SER A 10 -11.46 -22.02 38.75
N THR A 11 -10.37 -22.34 39.44
CA THR A 11 -9.03 -21.82 39.20
C THR A 11 -8.66 -21.80 37.72
N ALA A 12 -8.09 -20.71 37.20
CA ALA A 12 -6.88 -20.75 36.37
C ALA A 12 -6.46 -19.35 35.88
N SER A 13 -5.15 -19.10 36.06
CA SER A 13 -4.26 -18.36 35.16
C SER A 13 -4.51 -16.89 34.88
N THR A 14 -3.73 -16.08 35.60
CA THR A 14 -2.66 -15.25 35.01
C THR A 14 -2.61 -15.31 33.48
N VAL A 15 -3.25 -14.34 32.83
CA VAL A 15 -2.84 -13.93 31.50
C VAL A 15 -1.71 -12.91 31.68
N PRO A 16 -0.49 -13.19 31.20
CA PRO A 16 0.41 -12.08 30.91
C PRO A 16 -0.27 -11.34 29.77
N ALA A 17 -0.58 -10.06 29.98
CA ALA A 17 -0.86 -9.18 28.87
C ALA A 17 0.41 -9.18 28.02
N SER A 18 0.44 -10.04 27.01
CA SER A 18 1.36 -9.96 25.89
C SER A 18 1.31 -8.52 25.47
N SER A 19 2.42 -7.81 25.65
CA SER A 19 2.66 -6.52 25.06
C SER A 19 2.55 -6.73 23.55
N SER A 20 1.33 -6.57 23.03
CA SER A 20 1.10 -6.27 21.64
C SER A 20 1.81 -4.95 21.43
N ALA A 21 3.06 -5.05 21.01
CA ALA A 21 3.68 -4.03 20.20
C ALA A 21 2.72 -3.87 19.01
N LEU A 22 1.76 -2.96 19.19
CA LEU A 22 1.02 -2.33 18.12
C LEU A 22 2.12 -1.69 17.28
N ASN A 23 2.58 -2.43 16.27
CA ASN A 23 3.41 -1.89 15.23
C ASN A 23 2.50 -0.86 14.56
N GLY A 24 2.66 0.40 14.98
CA GLY A 24 1.93 1.52 14.43
C GLY A 24 2.14 1.58 12.92
N PRO A 25 1.28 2.31 12.19
CA PRO A 25 1.45 2.46 10.75
C PRO A 25 2.86 3.00 10.51
N SER A 26 3.72 2.19 9.90
CA SER A 26 5.08 2.57 9.56
C SER A 26 5.00 3.88 8.80
N SER A 27 5.49 4.97 9.41
CA SER A 27 5.55 6.27 8.75
C SER A 27 6.58 6.15 7.64
N VAL A 28 6.17 5.69 6.45
CA VAL A 28 7.08 5.55 5.30
C VAL A 28 7.74 6.91 5.08
N THR A 29 9.06 7.00 5.16
CA THR A 29 9.74 8.26 4.94
C THR A 29 9.93 8.49 3.44
N MET A 30 10.14 9.73 2.99
CA MET A 30 10.36 10.02 1.57
C MET A 30 11.57 9.24 1.01
N GLY A 31 12.64 9.08 1.81
CA GLY A 31 13.80 8.27 1.43
C GLY A 31 13.52 6.77 1.34
N ASP A 32 12.53 6.24 2.07
CA ASP A 32 12.09 4.86 1.88
C ASP A 32 11.38 4.68 0.54
N LEU A 33 10.62 5.69 0.09
CA LEU A 33 9.94 5.67 -1.21
C LEU A 33 10.94 5.71 -2.35
N ASP A 34 11.94 6.60 -2.29
CA ASP A 34 12.97 6.71 -3.33
C ASP A 34 13.72 5.39 -3.52
N ARG A 35 14.10 4.74 -2.41
CA ARG A 35 14.72 3.41 -2.44
C ARG A 35 13.78 2.35 -3.01
N GLN A 36 12.51 2.35 -2.62
CA GLN A 36 11.53 1.39 -3.14
C GLN A 36 11.32 1.57 -4.65
N ILE A 37 11.26 2.81 -5.13
CA ILE A 37 11.15 3.12 -6.56
C ILE A 37 12.37 2.58 -7.30
N GLU A 38 13.59 2.82 -6.81
CA GLU A 38 14.81 2.31 -7.43
C GLU A 38 14.85 0.78 -7.50
N VAL A 39 14.43 0.10 -6.42
CA VAL A 39 14.31 -1.37 -6.37
C VAL A 39 13.29 -1.88 -7.40
N LEU A 40 12.12 -1.26 -7.46
CA LEU A 40 11.07 -1.63 -8.43
C LEU A 40 11.51 -1.39 -9.87
N MET A 41 12.20 -0.28 -10.16
CA MET A 41 12.79 0.01 -11.47
C MET A 41 13.84 -1.03 -11.89
N ARG A 42 14.50 -1.70 -10.95
CA ARG A 42 15.43 -2.81 -11.22
C ARG A 42 14.74 -4.16 -11.37
N CYS A 43 13.41 -4.21 -11.45
CA CYS A 43 12.59 -5.43 -11.44
C CYS A 43 12.78 -6.28 -10.17
N GLU A 44 13.11 -5.66 -9.03
CA GLU A 44 13.26 -6.35 -7.75
C GLU A 44 12.01 -6.17 -6.88
N CYS A 45 11.64 -7.20 -6.11
CA CYS A 45 10.47 -7.16 -5.24
C CYS A 45 10.81 -6.54 -3.88
N ILE A 46 9.95 -5.62 -3.41
CA ILE A 46 10.01 -5.07 -2.05
C ILE A 46 9.34 -6.01 -1.03
N SER A 47 9.62 -5.83 0.26
CA SER A 47 9.07 -6.69 1.31
C SER A 47 7.56 -6.51 1.51
N GLU A 48 6.86 -7.54 1.98
CA GLU A 48 5.41 -7.48 2.24
C GLU A 48 5.03 -6.31 3.19
N GLN A 49 5.88 -6.04 4.19
CA GLN A 49 5.67 -4.94 5.13
C GLN A 49 5.73 -3.57 4.43
N GLU A 50 6.69 -3.39 3.53
CA GLU A 50 6.83 -2.18 2.72
C GLU A 50 5.65 -2.02 1.76
N VAL A 51 5.25 -3.09 1.05
CA VAL A 51 4.06 -3.08 0.18
C VAL A 51 2.81 -2.68 0.95
N LYS A 52 2.58 -3.29 2.12
CA LYS A 52 1.42 -2.99 2.95
C LYS A 52 1.39 -1.53 3.40
N ALA A 53 2.55 -0.98 3.78
CA ALA A 53 2.67 0.42 4.17
C ALA A 53 2.45 1.36 2.98
N LEU A 54 3.00 1.03 1.80
CA LEU A 54 2.81 1.78 0.56
C LEU A 54 1.34 1.81 0.13
N CYS A 55 0.68 0.65 0.08
CA CYS A 55 -0.75 0.55 -0.22
C CYS A 55 -1.62 1.30 0.80
N ALA A 56 -1.21 1.33 2.08
CA ALA A 56 -1.92 2.10 3.08
C ALA A 56 -1.87 3.60 2.83
N LYS A 57 -0.68 4.13 2.48
CA LYS A 57 -0.52 5.53 2.09
C LYS A 57 -1.21 5.87 0.78
N ALA A 58 -1.06 5.04 -0.25
CA ALA A 58 -1.72 5.24 -1.52
C ALA A 58 -3.25 5.30 -1.33
N ARG A 59 -3.82 4.38 -0.54
CA ARG A 59 -5.25 4.41 -0.21
C ARG A 59 -5.67 5.70 0.49
N GLU A 60 -4.88 6.23 1.41
CA GLU A 60 -5.18 7.50 2.08
C GLU A 60 -5.28 8.66 1.09
N ILE A 61 -4.34 8.73 0.13
CA ILE A 61 -4.34 9.73 -0.94
C ILE A 61 -5.56 9.52 -1.86
N LEU A 62 -5.76 8.31 -2.38
CA LEU A 62 -6.86 7.98 -3.28
C LEU A 62 -8.24 8.23 -2.66
N VAL A 63 -8.40 8.11 -1.34
CA VAL A 63 -9.66 8.38 -0.64
C VAL A 63 -9.95 9.89 -0.54
N GLN A 64 -8.91 10.72 -0.48
CA GLN A 64 -9.05 12.18 -0.51
C GLN A 64 -9.33 12.71 -1.91
N GLU A 65 -8.97 11.95 -2.94
CA GLU A 65 -9.19 12.27 -4.33
C GLU A 65 -10.67 12.13 -4.74
N GLY A 66 -11.15 13.06 -5.58
CA GLY A 66 -12.52 13.02 -6.08
C GLY A 66 -12.66 12.06 -7.27
N ASN A 67 -13.89 11.59 -7.53
CA ASN A 67 -14.19 10.74 -8.70
C ASN A 67 -13.79 11.37 -10.05
N VAL A 68 -13.65 12.70 -10.11
CA VAL A 68 -13.22 13.43 -11.29
C VAL A 68 -11.98 14.24 -10.92
N GLN A 69 -10.83 13.86 -11.47
CA GLN A 69 -9.58 14.60 -11.29
C GLN A 69 -9.29 15.49 -12.49
N VAL A 70 -8.96 16.75 -12.19
CA VAL A 70 -8.54 17.72 -13.20
C VAL A 70 -7.02 17.74 -13.22
N VAL A 71 -6.44 17.46 -14.38
CA VAL A 71 -4.99 17.42 -14.61
C VAL A 71 -4.59 18.52 -15.59
N ASP A 72 -3.54 19.27 -15.25
CA ASP A 72 -3.00 20.34 -16.08
C ASP A 72 -2.02 19.80 -17.14
N SER A 73 -2.11 20.32 -18.37
CA SER A 73 -1.19 19.97 -19.45
C SER A 73 0.22 20.56 -19.23
N PRO A 74 1.30 19.91 -19.69
CA PRO A 74 1.35 18.67 -20.49
C PRO A 74 1.30 17.40 -19.62
N VAL A 75 0.55 16.39 -20.09
CA VAL A 75 0.45 15.08 -19.45
C VAL A 75 0.64 13.97 -20.48
N THR A 76 1.30 12.89 -20.06
CA THR A 76 1.44 11.65 -20.83
C THR A 76 0.35 10.68 -20.39
N ILE A 77 -0.56 10.35 -21.32
CA ILE A 77 -1.66 9.42 -21.06
C ILE A 77 -1.21 8.01 -21.42
N CYS A 78 -1.37 7.09 -20.48
CA CYS A 78 -1.03 5.68 -20.62
C CYS A 78 -2.32 4.85 -20.57
N GLY A 79 -2.50 3.98 -21.57
CA GLY A 79 -3.59 3.00 -21.59
C GLY A 79 -3.28 1.77 -20.73
N ASP A 80 -3.94 0.66 -21.06
CA ASP A 80 -3.82 -0.61 -20.34
C ASP A 80 -2.39 -1.16 -20.37
N ILE A 81 -1.88 -1.59 -19.20
CA ILE A 81 -0.55 -2.17 -19.07
C ILE A 81 -0.62 -3.70 -19.09
N HIS A 82 -1.69 -4.32 -18.56
CA HIS A 82 -1.86 -5.78 -18.51
C HIS A 82 -0.60 -6.53 -17.99
N GLY A 83 0.01 -6.03 -16.91
CA GLY A 83 1.21 -6.64 -16.32
C GLY A 83 2.49 -6.56 -17.17
N GLN A 84 2.49 -5.82 -18.30
CA GLN A 84 3.67 -5.59 -19.12
C GLN A 84 4.62 -4.56 -18.48
N PHE A 85 5.37 -4.99 -17.48
CA PHE A 85 6.33 -4.14 -16.76
C PHE A 85 7.40 -3.53 -17.68
N TYR A 86 7.84 -4.26 -18.71
CA TYR A 86 8.84 -3.76 -19.65
C TYR A 86 8.34 -2.56 -20.48
N ASP A 87 7.07 -2.55 -20.87
CA ASP A 87 6.49 -1.43 -21.62
C ASP A 87 6.34 -0.21 -20.71
N LEU A 88 6.02 -0.40 -19.43
CA LEU A 88 6.03 0.67 -18.43
C LEU A 88 7.43 1.29 -18.27
N MET A 89 8.47 0.46 -18.21
CA MET A 89 9.87 0.90 -18.12
C MET A 89 10.28 1.73 -19.34
N GLU A 90 9.93 1.27 -20.55
CA GLU A 90 10.19 2.01 -21.80
C GLU A 90 9.37 3.31 -21.85
N LEU A 91 8.15 3.31 -21.33
CA LEU A 91 7.29 4.48 -21.27
C LEU A 91 7.85 5.59 -20.36
N PHE A 92 8.47 5.24 -19.23
CA PHE A 92 9.22 6.20 -18.42
C PHE A 92 10.48 6.70 -19.15
N ARG A 93 11.17 5.81 -19.86
CA ARG A 93 12.37 6.15 -20.63
C ARG A 93 12.09 7.08 -21.83
N VAL A 94 10.93 6.95 -22.47
CA VAL A 94 10.50 7.77 -23.62
C VAL A 94 9.74 9.02 -23.20
N GLY A 95 8.86 8.92 -22.19
CA GLY A 95 8.03 10.04 -21.72
C GLY A 95 8.73 10.98 -20.73
N GLY A 96 9.84 10.54 -20.12
CA GLY A 96 10.61 11.31 -19.14
C GLY A 96 10.44 10.78 -17.70
N GLU A 97 11.38 11.16 -16.83
CA GLU A 97 11.35 10.71 -15.45
C GLU A 97 10.31 11.52 -14.65
N VAL A 98 9.60 10.85 -13.74
CA VAL A 98 8.82 11.52 -12.70
C VAL A 98 9.85 12.14 -11.73
N PRO A 99 9.78 13.43 -11.38
CA PRO A 99 8.61 14.31 -11.37
C PRO A 99 8.50 15.34 -12.52
N ASP A 100 9.40 15.33 -13.49
CA ASP A 100 9.43 16.34 -14.56
C ASP A 100 8.29 16.17 -15.57
N THR A 101 7.81 14.94 -15.77
CA THR A 101 6.65 14.61 -16.61
C THR A 101 5.46 14.12 -15.78
N ASN A 102 4.27 14.68 -16.05
CA ASN A 102 3.02 14.19 -15.48
C ASN A 102 2.51 12.97 -16.25
N TYR A 103 2.12 11.91 -15.53
CA TYR A 103 1.57 10.68 -16.11
C TYR A 103 0.13 10.46 -15.67
N LEU A 104 -0.73 10.07 -16.61
CA LEU A 104 -2.11 9.69 -16.35
C LEU A 104 -2.35 8.26 -16.86
N PHE A 105 -2.47 7.32 -15.93
CA PHE A 105 -2.80 5.93 -16.24
C PHE A 105 -4.32 5.73 -16.19
N LEU A 106 -4.90 5.14 -17.23
CA LEU A 106 -6.36 4.97 -17.36
C LEU A 106 -6.92 3.73 -16.66
N GLY A 107 -6.06 2.82 -16.18
CA GLY A 107 -6.46 1.59 -15.51
C GLY A 107 -5.73 0.37 -16.07
N ASP A 108 -6.25 -0.82 -15.74
CA ASP A 108 -5.77 -2.12 -16.22
C ASP A 108 -4.25 -2.36 -16.03
N PHE A 109 -3.83 -2.18 -14.78
CA PHE A 109 -2.45 -2.41 -14.37
C PHE A 109 -2.10 -3.91 -14.27
N VAL A 110 -3.09 -4.77 -14.02
CA VAL A 110 -2.94 -6.18 -13.68
C VAL A 110 -4.06 -7.01 -14.29
N ASP A 111 -3.66 -7.97 -15.11
CA ASP A 111 -4.40 -9.17 -15.54
C ASP A 111 -3.38 -10.29 -15.84
#